data_AF-A0A969EDC0-F1
#
_entry.id   AF-A0A969EDC0-F1
#
_cell.length_a   1.000
_cell.length_b   1.000
_cell.length_c   1.000
_cell.angle_alpha   90.00
_cell.angle_beta   90.00
_cell.angle_gamma   90.00
#
_symmetry.space_group_name_H-M   'P 1'
#
loop_
_entity.id
_entity.type
_entity.pdbx_description
1 polymer ?
#
loop_
_entity_poly.entity_id
_entity_poly.type
_entity_poly.pdbx_seq_one_letter_code
_entity_poly.pdbx_strand_id
1 'polypeptide(L)' 'MSDIRLEHLNIPARDPLGLAQWYAQTFGLKAEKHVARGAGVLIAFQQGEPVNRSADLHMGFACRHSKR' A
#
# COMPACT_ATOMS: atom_id res chain seq x y z
N MET A 1 1.48 16.58 12.48
CA MET A 1 2.09 15.55 11.61
C MET A 1 1.56 14.20 12.06
N SER A 2 0.99 13.45 11.13
CA SER A 2 0.28 12.21 11.42
C SER A 2 1.22 11.02 11.25
N ASP A 3 1.63 10.39 12.34
CA ASP A 3 2.42 9.15 12.33
C ASP A 3 1.52 7.97 11.92
N ILE A 4 1.49 7.68 10.61
CA ILE A 4 1.07 6.38 10.11
C ILE A 4 2.30 5.46 10.22
N ARG A 5 2.17 4.23 10.70
CA ARG A 5 3.26 3.23 10.64
C ARG A 5 2.71 1.91 10.14
N LEU A 6 2.82 1.70 8.84
CA LEU A 6 2.76 0.37 8.23
C LEU A 6 4.19 0.06 7.77
N GLU A 7 4.93 -0.68 8.60
CA GLU A 7 6.38 -0.88 8.42
C GLU A 7 6.72 -1.60 7.11
N HIS A 8 5.96 -2.64 6.74
CA HIS A 8 6.13 -3.35 5.48
C HIS A 8 4.95 -4.28 5.21
N LEU A 9 4.47 -4.31 3.97
CA LEU A 9 3.44 -5.25 3.54
C LEU A 9 3.75 -5.76 2.13
N ASN A 10 3.81 -7.09 1.99
CA ASN A 10 3.96 -7.76 0.70
C ASN A 10 2.58 -8.24 0.21
N ILE A 11 2.13 -7.71 -0.92
CA ILE A 11 0.86 -8.09 -1.54
C ILE A 11 1.13 -8.78 -2.88
N PRO A 12 0.67 -10.03 -3.09
CA PRO A 12 0.75 -10.66 -4.40
C PRO A 12 -0.21 -9.99 -5.38
N ALA A 13 0.26 -9.73 -6.59
CA ALA A 13 -0.45 -9.01 -7.63
C ALA A 13 -0.10 -9.55 -9.02
N ARG A 14 -1.10 -9.58 -9.93
CA ARG A 14 -0.88 -9.95 -11.34
C ARG A 14 -0.09 -8.90 -12.10
N ASP A 15 -0.22 -7.65 -11.69
CA ASP A 15 0.55 -6.52 -12.21
C ASP A 15 1.08 -5.67 -11.04
N PRO A 16 2.27 -6.00 -10.50
CA PRO A 16 2.87 -5.28 -9.38
C PRO A 16 3.18 -3.81 -9.70
N LEU A 17 3.53 -3.49 -10.95
CA LEU A 17 3.88 -2.15 -11.38
C LEU A 17 2.64 -1.27 -11.47
N GLY A 18 1.60 -1.75 -12.16
CA GLY A 18 0.33 -1.05 -12.26
C GLY A 18 -0.32 -0.85 -10.90
N LEU A 19 -0.23 -1.83 -10.00
CA LEU A 19 -0.80 -1.71 -8.66
C LEU A 19 -0.03 -0.70 -7.80
N ALA A 20 1.30 -0.67 -7.87
CA ALA A 20 2.11 0.35 -7.21
C ALA A 20 1.74 1.77 -7.70
N GLN A 21 1.59 1.94 -9.01
CA GLN A 21 1.17 3.21 -9.62
C GLN A 21 -0.24 3.62 -9.18
N TRP A 22 -1.18 2.69 -9.14
CA TRP A 22 -2.55 2.96 -8.68
C TRP A 22 -2.58 3.43 -7.23
N TYR A 23 -1.85 2.76 -6.33
CA TYR A 23 -1.77 3.18 -4.92
C TYR A 23 -1.09 4.55 -4.78
N ALA A 24 -0.06 4.83 -5.57
CA ALA A 24 0.57 6.15 -5.60
C ALA A 24 -0.41 7.25 -6.01
N GLN A 25 -1.16 7.05 -7.08
CA GLN A 25 -2.14 8.04 -7.56
C GLN A 25 -3.31 8.21 -6.60
N THR A 26 -3.83 7.11 -6.05
CA THR A 26 -5.03 7.10 -5.19
C THR A 26 -4.77 7.74 -3.84
N PHE A 27 -3.60 7.49 -3.25
CA PHE A 27 -3.27 7.92 -1.89
C PHE A 27 -2.21 9.03 -1.82
N GLY A 28 -1.80 9.57 -2.96
CA GLY A 28 -0.73 10.58 -3.02
C GLY A 28 0.63 10.06 -2.55
N LEU A 29 0.90 8.77 -2.76
CA LEU A 29 2.20 8.14 -2.48
C LEU A 29 3.13 8.30 -3.69
N LYS A 30 4.38 7.88 -3.54
CA LYS A 30 5.34 7.75 -4.65
C LYS A 30 5.45 6.29 -5.07
N ALA A 31 5.34 6.02 -6.37
CA ALA A 31 5.60 4.71 -6.94
C ALA A 31 7.05 4.63 -7.45
N GLU A 32 7.78 3.60 -7.02
CA GLU A 32 9.10 3.25 -7.55
C GLU A 32 9.13 1.73 -7.79
N LYS A 33 9.18 1.31 -9.06
CA LYS A 33 9.05 -0.10 -9.47
C LYS A 33 7.75 -0.70 -8.90
N HIS A 34 7.86 -1.78 -8.14
CA HIS A 34 6.74 -2.52 -7.54
C HIS A 34 6.41 -2.05 -6.12
N VAL A 35 6.82 -0.83 -5.74
CA VAL A 35 6.66 -0.30 -4.38
C VAL A 35 5.91 1.03 -4.42
N ALA A 36 4.91 1.19 -3.55
CA ALA A 36 4.28 2.47 -3.25
C ALA A 36 4.69 2.94 -1.85
N ARG A 37 5.28 4.13 -1.73
CA ARG A 37 5.83 4.65 -0.47
C ARG A 37 5.47 6.10 -0.19
N GLY A 38 5.29 6.42 1.08
CA GLY A 38 5.03 7.78 1.59
C GLY A 38 5.44 7.90 3.04
N ALA A 39 5.11 9.03 3.68
CA ALA A 39 5.38 9.21 5.10
C ALA A 39 4.67 8.12 5.92
N GLY A 40 5.44 7.18 6.48
CA GLY A 40 4.91 6.15 7.36
C GLY A 40 4.22 4.95 6.67
N VAL A 41 4.31 4.87 5.34
CA VAL A 41 3.68 3.82 4.54
C VAL A 41 4.67 3.27 3.53
N LEU A 42 4.86 1.95 3.52
CA LEU A 42 5.52 1.22 2.45
C LEU A 42 4.69 -0.03 2.10
N ILE A 43 4.26 -0.10 0.84
CA ILE A 43 3.54 -1.25 0.28
C ILE A 43 4.38 -1.81 -0.86
N ALA A 44 4.78 -3.07 -0.77
CA ALA A 44 5.52 -3.78 -1.79
C ALA A 44 4.60 -4.81 -2.47
N PHE A 45 4.62 -4.84 -3.79
CA PHE A 45 3.84 -5.76 -4.61
C PHE A 45 4.76 -6.82 -5.21
N GLN A 46 4.37 -8.08 -5.12
CA GLN A 46 5.09 -9.20 -5.72
C GLN A 46 4.26 -9.84 -6.81
N GLN A 47 4.92 -10.31 -7.88
CA GLN A 47 4.21 -11.02 -8.95
C GLN A 47 3.55 -12.28 -8.38
N GLY A 48 2.24 -12.43 -8.60
CA GLY A 48 1.49 -13.60 -8.13
C GLY A 48 -0.02 -13.44 -8.27
N GLU A 49 -0.75 -14.40 -7.71
CA GLU A 49 -2.21 -14.33 -7.67
C GLU A 49 -2.69 -13.54 -6.44
N PRO A 50 -3.55 -12.53 -6.63
CA PRO A 50 -4.16 -11.80 -5.52
C PRO A 50 -4.86 -12.76 -4.55
N VAL A 51 -4.72 -12.50 -3.26
CA VAL A 51 -5.42 -13.26 -2.23
C VAL A 51 -6.90 -12.94 -2.31
N ASN A 52 -7.67 -13.73 -3.05
CA ASN A 52 -9.13 -13.61 -3.14
C ASN A 52 -9.81 -14.36 -1.99
N ARG A 53 -9.36 -14.09 -0.76
CA ARG A 53 -9.91 -14.67 0.48
C ARG A 53 -10.06 -13.55 1.49
N SER A 54 -11.18 -12.86 1.43
CA SER A 54 -11.48 -11.72 2.31
C SER A 54 -11.42 -12.05 3.80
N ALA A 55 -11.66 -13.33 4.17
CA ALA A 55 -11.52 -13.80 5.55
C ALA A 55 -10.05 -13.95 6.01
N ASP A 56 -9.11 -14.14 5.07
CA ASP A 56 -7.70 -14.47 5.37
C ASP A 56 -6.76 -13.26 5.30
N LEU A 57 -7.17 -12.17 4.62
CA LEU A 57 -6.35 -10.96 4.47
C LEU A 57 -7.17 -9.69 4.70
N HIS A 58 -7.03 -9.10 5.89
CA HIS A 58 -7.57 -7.79 6.23
C HIS A 58 -6.41 -6.85 6.60
N MET A 59 -6.36 -5.69 5.96
CA MET A 59 -5.30 -4.70 6.19
C MET A 59 -5.94 -3.32 6.34
N GLY A 60 -5.66 -2.66 7.45
CA GLY A 60 -6.18 -1.33 7.76
C GLY A 60 -5.07 -0.29 7.82
N PHE A 61 -5.34 0.90 7.31
CA PHE A 61 -4.44 2.05 7.44
C PHE A 61 -4.90 2.93 8.60
N ALA A 62 -4.01 3.18 9.56
CA ALA A 62 -4.30 4.14 10.63
C ALA A 62 -4.13 5.56 10.08
N CYS A 63 -5.23 6.23 9.74
CA CYS A 63 -5.21 7.62 9.29
C CYS A 63 -5.42 8.55 10.49
N ARG A 64 -4.41 9.36 10.85
CA ARG A 64 -4.62 10.49 11.78
C ARG A 64 -5.01 11.72 10.96
N HIS A 65 -6.22 12.24 11.18
CA HIS A 65 -6.63 13.51 10.63
C HIS A 65 -5.96 14.63 11.44
N SER A 66 -5.12 15.45 10.80
CA SER A 66 -4.62 16.68 11.42
C SER A 66 -5.76 17.69 11.42
N LYS A 67 -6.34 18.01 12.58
CA LYS A 67 -7.20 19.19 12.70
C LYS A 67 -6.36 20.40 12.27
N ARG A 68 -6.73 21.05 11.17
CA ARG A 68 -6.30 22.42 10.90
C ARG A 68 -7.10 23.35 11.78
#